data_AF-A0A518IJM5-F1
#
_entry.id   AF-A0A518IJM5-F1
#
_cell.length_a   1.000
_cell.length_b   1.000
_cell.length_c   1.000
_cell.angle_alpha   90.00
_cell.angle_beta   90.00
_cell.angle_gamma   90.00
#
_symmetry.space_group_name_H-M   'P 1'
#
loop_
_entity.id
_entity.type
_entity.pdbx_description
1 polymer ?
#
loop_
_entity_poly.entity_id
_entity_poly.type
_entity_poly.pdbx_seq_one_letter_code
_entity_poly.pdbx_strand_id
1 'polypeptide(L)'
;MKIWELFRRKPTNYNEIFGDISGNSAKSFYESCFKNNNYKTIKVSLPEEIRLSTSYDFSNLEYFEFPNRPIKQPDHWILGNHVELDTPTIIVDKEKKIMLEDVYLDGTHDRTYIAENFITFLEYIEG
;
A
#
# COMPACT_ATOMS: atom_id res chain seq x y z
N MET A 1 8.94 -20.04 3.25
CA MET A 1 7.74 -20.16 2.41
C MET A 1 6.55 -20.33 3.34
N LYS A 2 5.74 -19.28 3.52
CA LYS A 2 4.61 -19.32 4.46
C LYS A 2 3.39 -19.89 3.70
N ILE A 3 2.63 -20.81 4.30
CA ILE A 3 1.47 -21.51 3.69
C ILE A 3 0.45 -20.54 3.05
N TRP A 4 0.37 -19.31 3.54
CA TRP A 4 -0.47 -18.22 3.01
C TRP A 4 -0.09 -17.76 1.59
N GLU A 5 1.13 -18.05 1.12
CA GLU A 5 1.63 -17.68 -0.22
C GLU A 5 1.01 -18.52 -1.34
N LEU A 6 0.47 -19.71 -1.04
CA LEU A 6 -0.08 -20.66 -2.02
C LEU A 6 -1.50 -20.31 -2.50
N PHE A 7 -2.26 -19.51 -1.74
CA PHE A 7 -3.68 -19.26 -2.01
C PHE A 7 -3.99 -17.85 -2.52
N ARG A 8 -2.96 -17.01 -2.71
CA ARG A 8 -3.15 -15.65 -3.24
C ARG A 8 -3.36 -15.70 -4.75
N ARG A 9 -4.62 -15.53 -5.17
CA ARG A 9 -4.98 -15.30 -6.57
C ARG A 9 -4.17 -14.10 -7.05
N LYS A 10 -3.22 -14.36 -7.95
CA LYS A 10 -2.42 -13.32 -8.60
C LYS A 10 -3.39 -12.35 -9.29
N PRO A 11 -3.41 -11.05 -8.97
CA PRO A 11 -4.24 -10.13 -9.73
C PRO A 11 -3.76 -10.14 -11.18
N THR A 12 -4.68 -10.48 -12.08
CA THR A 12 -4.45 -10.50 -13.53
C THR A 12 -4.64 -9.11 -14.14
N ASN A 13 -5.25 -8.18 -13.41
CA ASN A 13 -5.57 -6.85 -13.91
C ASN A 13 -5.34 -5.76 -12.85
N TYR A 14 -4.39 -4.85 -13.11
CA TYR A 14 -4.13 -3.71 -12.23
C TYR A 14 -5.28 -2.69 -12.21
N ASN A 15 -6.10 -2.61 -13.27
CA ASN A 15 -7.28 -1.73 -13.29
C ASN A 15 -8.35 -2.18 -12.28
N GLU A 16 -8.44 -3.48 -12.00
CA GLU A 16 -9.35 -3.99 -10.96
C GLU A 16 -8.98 -3.41 -9.59
N ILE A 17 -7.69 -3.23 -9.34
CA ILE A 17 -7.17 -2.76 -8.05
C ILE A 17 -7.16 -1.24 -7.99
N PHE A 18 -6.61 -0.60 -9.02
CA PHE A 18 -6.24 0.83 -9.01
C PHE A 18 -7.11 1.71 -9.92
N GLY A 19 -8.12 1.12 -10.56
CA GLY A 19 -8.96 1.81 -11.54
C GLY A 19 -8.27 2.06 -12.88
N ASP A 20 -9.05 2.51 -13.87
CA ASP A 20 -8.54 2.72 -15.24
C ASP A 20 -7.53 3.86 -15.34
N ILE A 21 -7.65 4.86 -14.46
CA ILE A 21 -6.74 6.00 -14.40
C ILE A 21 -5.33 5.54 -14.05
N SER A 22 -5.19 4.66 -13.04
CA SER A 22 -3.88 4.32 -12.48
C SER A 22 -3.37 2.92 -12.79
N GLY A 23 -4.19 2.05 -13.39
CA GLY A 23 -3.84 0.64 -13.58
C GLY A 23 -2.59 0.43 -14.45
N ASN A 24 -2.39 1.24 -15.49
CA ASN A 24 -1.16 1.17 -16.31
C ASN A 24 0.08 1.62 -15.52
N SER A 25 -0.01 2.72 -14.78
CA SER A 25 1.09 3.21 -13.95
C SER A 25 1.44 2.22 -12.83
N ALA A 26 0.43 1.60 -12.21
CA ALA A 26 0.63 0.53 -11.24
C ALA A 26 1.34 -0.67 -11.86
N LYS A 27 0.90 -1.12 -13.04
CA LYS A 27 1.58 -2.20 -13.76
C LYS A 27 3.05 -1.87 -13.99
N SER A 28 3.35 -0.69 -14.54
CA SER A 28 4.73 -0.26 -14.79
C SER A 28 5.57 -0.19 -13.51
N PHE A 29 5.01 0.33 -12.42
CA PHE A 29 5.66 0.39 -11.12
C PHE A 29 6.02 -1.01 -10.62
N TYR A 30 5.05 -1.93 -10.57
CA TYR A 30 5.28 -3.28 -10.04
C TYR A 30 6.21 -4.11 -10.94
N GLU A 31 6.07 -4.02 -12.25
CA GLU A 31 6.96 -4.74 -13.18
C GLU A 31 8.40 -4.20 -13.15
N SER A 32 8.58 -2.91 -12.86
CA SER A 32 9.91 -2.30 -12.72
C SER A 32 10.57 -2.62 -11.38
N CYS A 33 9.82 -2.44 -10.27
CA CYS A 33 10.37 -2.53 -8.92
C CYS A 33 10.68 -3.95 -8.47
N PHE A 34 9.99 -4.96 -9.02
CA PHE A 34 10.00 -6.33 -8.47
C PHE A 34 10.50 -7.39 -9.45
N LYS A 35 11.26 -7.02 -10.50
CA LYS A 35 11.72 -7.92 -11.58
C LYS A 35 12.24 -9.28 -11.09
N ASN A 36 12.95 -9.31 -9.95
CA ASN A 36 13.50 -10.53 -9.35
C ASN A 36 13.23 -10.67 -7.84
N ASN A 37 12.41 -9.79 -7.27
CA ASN A 37 12.20 -9.74 -5.81
C ASN A 37 10.71 -9.95 -5.49
N ASN A 38 10.43 -10.76 -4.48
CA ASN A 38 9.06 -10.94 -4.00
C ASN A 38 8.57 -9.80 -3.12
N TYR A 39 9.51 -9.06 -2.52
CA TYR A 39 9.25 -7.93 -1.64
C TYR A 39 10.31 -6.85 -1.87
N LYS A 40 9.97 -5.60 -1.59
CA LYS A 40 10.89 -4.47 -1.64
C LYS A 40 10.49 -3.46 -0.58
N THR A 41 11.46 -3.01 0.21
CA THR A 41 11.29 -1.85 1.07
C THR A 41 11.30 -0.58 0.22
N ILE A 42 10.26 0.22 0.37
CA ILE A 42 10.04 1.46 -0.36
C ILE A 42 9.90 2.58 0.66
N LYS A 43 10.57 3.69 0.36
CA LYS A 43 10.49 4.91 1.16
C LYS A 43 9.30 5.74 0.69
N VAL A 44 8.47 6.17 1.64
CA VAL A 44 7.26 6.93 1.38
C VAL A 44 7.29 8.21 2.19
N SER A 45 7.28 9.35 1.50
CA SER A 45 7.20 10.67 2.09
C SER A 45 5.73 10.98 2.40
N LEU A 46 5.31 10.73 3.65
CA LEU A 46 3.92 10.94 4.05
C LEU A 46 3.62 12.45 4.16
N PRO A 47 2.52 12.93 3.53
CA PRO A 47 2.05 14.30 3.70
C PRO A 47 1.96 14.72 5.17
N GLU A 48 2.26 15.99 5.46
CA GLU A 48 2.26 16.51 6.83
C GLU A 48 0.92 16.32 7.52
N GLU A 49 -0.18 16.49 6.80
CA GLU A 49 -1.54 16.30 7.31
C GLU A 49 -1.76 14.88 7.82
N ILE A 50 -1.12 13.88 7.20
CA ILE A 50 -1.20 12.48 7.62
C ILE A 50 -0.34 12.27 8.86
N ARG A 51 0.91 12.75 8.84
CA ARG A 51 1.82 12.63 9.99
C ARG A 51 1.26 13.29 11.25
N LEU A 52 0.48 14.37 11.10
CA LEU A 52 -0.15 15.07 12.21
C LEU A 52 -1.51 14.49 12.64
N SER A 53 -2.15 13.68 11.80
CA SER A 53 -3.48 13.09 12.10
C SER A 53 -3.42 11.68 12.65
N THR A 54 -2.27 11.01 12.56
CA THR A 54 -2.08 9.67 13.09
C THR A 54 -1.59 9.71 14.54
N SER A 55 -1.75 8.59 15.25
CA SER A 55 -1.24 8.44 16.62
C SER A 55 0.25 8.07 16.68
N TYR A 56 0.89 7.93 15.52
CA TYR A 56 2.28 7.54 15.38
C TYR A 56 3.18 8.77 15.25
N ASP A 57 4.37 8.70 15.83
CA ASP A 57 5.42 9.69 15.61
C ASP A 57 6.14 9.41 14.29
N PHE A 58 5.45 9.65 13.17
CA PHE A 58 6.05 9.48 11.85
C PHE A 58 7.10 10.56 11.58
N SER A 59 8.26 10.08 11.15
CA SER A 59 9.23 10.89 10.47
C SER A 59 8.69 11.39 9.12
N ASN A 60 9.41 12.30 8.48
CA ASN A 60 9.05 12.76 7.14
C ASN A 60 9.11 11.62 6.10
N LEU A 61 9.83 10.54 6.37
CA LEU A 61 10.11 9.48 5.40
C LEU A 61 9.99 8.11 6.04
N GLU A 62 8.89 7.42 5.75
CA GLU A 62 8.57 6.13 6.34
C GLU A 62 8.89 4.97 5.41
N TYR A 63 9.20 3.81 6.01
CA TYR A 63 9.62 2.63 5.28
C TYR A 63 8.51 1.59 5.27
N PHE A 64 8.08 1.22 4.07
CA PHE A 64 7.04 0.23 3.85
C PHE A 64 7.58 -0.94 3.03
N GLU A 65 7.34 -2.16 3.48
CA GLU A 65 7.62 -3.37 2.71
C GLU A 65 6.45 -3.67 1.78
N PHE A 66 6.67 -3.49 0.48
CA PHE A 66 5.71 -3.81 -0.55
C PHE A 66 5.95 -5.25 -1.05
N PRO A 67 4.94 -6.14 -1.09
CA PRO A 67 4.98 -7.34 -1.92
C PRO A 67 5.05 -6.99 -3.41
N ASN A 68 5.52 -7.93 -4.22
CA ASN A 68 5.58 -7.78 -5.68
C ASN A 68 4.21 -7.67 -6.38
N ARG A 69 3.13 -7.84 -5.62
CA ARG A 69 1.74 -7.64 -6.04
C ARG A 69 0.89 -7.28 -4.83
N PRO A 70 -0.16 -6.45 -4.99
CA PRO A 70 -1.12 -6.19 -3.94
C PRO A 70 -1.79 -7.47 -3.42
N ILE A 71 -2.17 -7.45 -2.15
CA ILE A 71 -2.79 -8.58 -1.46
C ILE A 71 -4.27 -8.27 -1.23
N LYS A 72 -5.16 -9.16 -1.70
CA LYS A 72 -6.61 -8.98 -1.50
C LYS A 72 -7.00 -9.19 -0.04
N GLN A 73 -7.71 -8.22 0.51
CA GLN A 73 -8.54 -8.34 1.71
C GLN A 73 -10.03 -8.26 1.31
N PRO A 74 -10.98 -8.64 2.19
CA PRO A 74 -12.40 -8.66 1.85
C PRO A 74 -12.90 -7.37 1.19
N ASP A 75 -12.54 -6.21 1.74
CA ASP A 75 -13.06 -4.90 1.33
C ASP A 75 -12.02 -3.97 0.69
N HIS A 76 -10.73 -4.31 0.73
CA HIS A 76 -9.64 -3.50 0.20
C HIS A 76 -8.49 -4.35 -0.36
N TRP A 77 -7.40 -3.71 -0.78
CA TRP A 77 -6.16 -4.36 -1.19
C TRP A 77 -4.98 -3.77 -0.42
N ILE A 78 -4.12 -4.60 0.16
CA ILE A 78 -2.91 -4.15 0.84
C ILE A 78 -1.79 -3.97 -0.19
N LEU A 79 -1.12 -2.82 -0.15
CA LEU A 79 0.00 -2.46 -1.00
C LEU A 79 1.35 -2.66 -0.33
N GLY A 80 1.45 -2.34 0.97
CA GLY A 80 2.67 -2.47 1.74
C GLY A 80 2.40 -2.30 3.23
N ASN A 81 3.24 -2.93 4.06
CA ASN A 81 3.16 -2.82 5.51
C ASN A 81 4.30 -1.96 6.03
N HIS A 82 4.08 -1.21 7.09
CA HIS A 82 5.16 -0.50 7.75
C HIS A 82 6.26 -1.49 8.18
N VAL A 83 7.53 -1.12 8.07
CA VAL A 83 8.65 -2.03 8.36
C VAL A 83 8.91 -2.16 9.85
N GLU A 84 8.75 -1.07 10.60
CA GLU A 84 9.04 -1.02 12.04
C GLU A 84 7.80 -1.25 12.91
N LEU A 85 6.62 -1.14 12.33
CA LEU A 85 5.35 -1.19 13.03
C LEU A 85 4.49 -2.27 12.37
N ASP A 86 3.77 -3.06 13.16
CA ASP A 86 2.86 -4.06 12.61
C ASP A 86 1.70 -3.41 11.82
N THR A 87 1.31 -2.18 12.22
CA THR A 87 0.42 -1.23 11.52
C THR A 87 1.01 0.19 11.65
N PRO A 88 0.78 1.11 10.71
CA PRO A 88 -0.20 1.03 9.63
C PRO A 88 0.22 0.25 8.40
N THR A 89 -0.77 -0.05 7.56
CA THR A 89 -0.57 -0.60 6.22
C THR A 89 -1.08 0.37 5.16
N ILE A 90 -0.38 0.46 4.03
CA ILE A 90 -0.86 1.22 2.87
C ILE A 90 -1.82 0.31 2.11
N ILE A 91 -3.02 0.81 1.84
CA ILE A 91 -4.08 0.06 1.17
C ILE A 91 -4.66 0.84 -0.02
N VAL A 92 -5.34 0.10 -0.90
CA VAL A 92 -6.29 0.64 -1.88
C VAL A 92 -7.69 0.25 -1.43
N ASP A 93 -8.53 1.24 -1.19
CA ASP A 93 -9.90 1.00 -0.77
C ASP A 93 -10.80 0.59 -1.95
N LYS A 94 -12.10 0.41 -1.68
CA LYS A 94 -13.09 0.06 -2.71
C LYS A 94 -13.26 1.16 -3.77
N GLU A 95 -13.02 2.42 -3.41
CA GLU A 95 -13.11 3.61 -4.27
C GLU A 95 -11.81 3.86 -5.06
N LYS A 96 -10.80 3.00 -4.92
CA LYS A 96 -9.49 3.11 -5.58
C LYS A 96 -8.59 4.22 -5.04
N LYS A 97 -8.93 4.77 -3.88
CA LYS A 97 -8.12 5.72 -3.13
C LYS A 97 -7.02 5.00 -2.37
N ILE A 98 -5.91 5.70 -2.16
CA ILE A 98 -4.79 5.21 -1.38
C ILE A 98 -4.97 5.71 0.05
N MET A 99 -5.00 4.78 0.99
CA MET A 99 -5.26 5.05 2.40
C MET A 99 -4.17 4.40 3.26
N LEU A 100 -3.99 4.96 4.45
CA LEU A 100 -3.24 4.35 5.54
C LEU A 100 -4.27 3.68 6.45
N GLU A 101 -4.15 2.37 6.67
CA GLU A 101 -5.04 1.61 7.55
C GLU A 101 -4.31 1.16 8.82
N ASP A 102 -4.87 1.57 9.96
CA ASP A 102 -4.50 1.11 11.29
C ASP A 102 -5.46 0.04 11.76
N VAL A 103 -4.91 -1.02 12.36
CA VAL A 103 -5.69 -2.13 12.91
C VAL A 103 -5.41 -2.22 14.40
N TYR A 104 -6.43 -1.94 15.20
CA TYR A 104 -6.34 -1.98 16.65
C TYR A 104 -6.57 -3.39 17.18
N LEU A 105 -6.16 -3.63 18.44
CA LEU A 105 -6.28 -4.94 19.10
C LEU A 105 -7.73 -5.43 19.24
N ASP A 106 -8.70 -4.52 19.24
CA ASP A 106 -10.13 -4.81 19.27
C ASP A 106 -10.70 -5.16 17.89
N GLY A 107 -9.86 -5.14 16.84
CA GLY A 107 -10.26 -5.37 15.46
C GLY A 107 -10.91 -4.16 14.79
N THR A 108 -10.90 -3.00 15.44
CA THR A 108 -11.32 -1.75 14.80
C THR A 108 -10.28 -1.33 13.77
N HIS A 109 -10.75 -0.81 12.64
CA HIS A 109 -9.91 -0.27 11.59
C HIS A 109 -10.11 1.25 11.53
N ASP A 110 -9.02 2.01 11.53
CA ASP A 110 -9.05 3.43 11.20
C ASP A 110 -8.30 3.68 9.90
N ARG A 111 -8.84 4.58 9.07
CA ARG A 111 -8.35 4.80 7.70
C ARG A 111 -8.10 6.27 7.47
N THR A 112 -6.84 6.61 7.27
CA THR A 112 -6.40 7.96 6.95
C THR A 112 -6.15 8.10 5.45
N TYR A 113 -6.68 9.14 4.83
CA TYR A 113 -6.52 9.37 3.40
C TYR A 113 -5.09 9.77 3.05
N ILE A 114 -4.50 9.13 2.02
CA ILE A 114 -3.18 9.48 1.49
C ILE A 114 -3.29 10.16 0.13
N ALA A 115 -3.96 9.52 -0.83
CA ALA A 115 -4.00 10.01 -2.19
C ALA A 115 -5.27 9.56 -2.92
N GLU A 116 -5.71 10.35 -3.90
CA GLU A 116 -6.94 10.06 -4.65
C GLU A 116 -6.83 8.80 -5.51
N ASN A 117 -5.62 8.50 -5.98
CA ASN A 117 -5.34 7.36 -6.82
C ASN A 117 -3.86 6.99 -6.75
N PHE A 118 -3.50 5.87 -7.37
CA PHE A 118 -2.14 5.36 -7.30
C PHE A 118 -1.12 6.22 -8.04
N ILE A 119 -1.50 6.94 -9.11
CA ILE A 119 -0.58 7.87 -9.78
C ILE A 119 -0.15 8.99 -8.84
N THR A 120 -1.11 9.62 -8.15
CA THR A 120 -0.79 10.65 -7.15
C THR A 120 0.06 10.07 -6.02
N PHE A 121 -0.23 8.85 -5.58
CA PHE A 121 0.59 8.19 -4.56
C PHE A 121 2.05 7.93 -5.00
N LEU A 122 2.31 7.70 -6.29
CA LEU A 122 3.68 7.55 -6.80
C LEU A 122 4.53 8.81 -6.56
N GLU A 123 3.92 9.98 -6.44
CA GLU A 123 4.62 11.24 -6.14
C GLU A 123 5.20 11.26 -4.71
N TYR A 124 4.65 10.42 -3.82
CA TYR A 124 5.14 10.25 -2.44
C TYR A 124 6.20 9.16 -2.31
N ILE A 125 6.46 8.38 -3.36
CA ILE A 125 7.49 7.34 -3.33
C ILE A 125 8.85 7.94 -3.69
N GLU A 126 9.82 7.80 -2.79
CA GLU A 126 11.21 8.16 -3.09
C GLU A 126 11.97 6.98 -3.71
N GLY A 127 12.66 7.25 -4.82
CA GLY A 127 13.38 6.28 -5.66
C GLY A 127 14.77 5.91 -5.17
#